data_AF-G4Z7V5-F1
#
_entry.id   AF-G4Z7V5-F1
#
_cell.length_a   1.000
_cell.length_b   1.000
_cell.length_c   1.000
_cell.angle_alpha   90.00
_cell.angle_beta   90.00
_cell.angle_gamma   90.00
#
_symmetry.space_group_name_H-M   'P 1'
#
loop_
_entity.id
_entity.type
_entity.pdbx_description
1 polymer ?
#
loop_
_entity_poly.entity_id
_entity_poly.type
_entity_poly.pdbx_seq_one_letter_code
_entity_poly.pdbx_strand_id
1 'polypeptide(L)' 'LSAGMKEELERIDFVWNASQYKWDHIVLPSLQRFYEVHRHSDIPRDFIVPTGDDSWPRS' A
#
# COMPACT_ATOMS: atom_id res chain seq x y z
N LEU A 1 -8.58 11.18 -23.42
CA LEU A 1 -8.83 12.20 -22.38
C LEU A 1 -8.62 13.57 -23.03
N SER A 2 -9.54 14.52 -22.84
CA SER A 2 -9.27 15.91 -23.20
C SER A 2 -8.13 16.47 -22.35
N ALA A 3 -7.51 17.57 -22.77
CA ALA A 3 -6.47 18.24 -21.99
C ALA A 3 -6.98 18.61 -20.58
N GLY A 4 -8.16 19.23 -20.48
CA GLY A 4 -8.75 19.61 -19.19
C GLY A 4 -9.04 18.43 -18.26
N MET A 5 -9.47 17.28 -18.79
CA MET A 5 -9.70 16.09 -17.94
C MET A 5 -8.39 15.49 -17.42
N LYS A 6 -7.27 15.61 -18.15
CA LYS A 6 -5.96 15.18 -17.63
C LYS A 6 -5.49 16.09 -16.48
N GLU A 7 -5.60 17.40 -16.65
CA GLU A 7 -5.23 18.39 -15.63
C GLU A 7 -6.03 18.19 -14.32
N GLU A 8 -7.32 17.88 -14.42
CA GLU A 8 -8.15 17.58 -13.25
C GLU A 8 -7.71 16.32 -12.51
N LEU A 9 -7.32 15.27 -13.25
CA LEU A 9 -6.83 14.01 -12.67
C LEU A 9 -5.44 14.18 -12.06
N GLU A 10 -4.57 14.98 -12.68
CA GLU A 10 -3.26 15.33 -12.12
C GLU A 10 -3.40 16.13 -10.82
N ARG A 11 -4.37 17.07 -10.74
CA ARG A 11 -4.63 17.87 -9.53
C ARG A 11 -5.05 17.03 -8.31
N ILE A 12 -5.62 15.84 -8.53
CA ILE A 12 -6.03 14.94 -7.44
C ILE A 12 -5.05 13.78 -7.23
N ASP A 13 -3.84 13.87 -7.80
CA ASP A 13 -2.83 12.80 -7.79
C ASP A 13 -3.43 11.45 -8.19
N PHE A 14 -4.20 11.45 -9.29
CA PHE A 14 -4.95 10.28 -9.71
C PHE A 14 -4.02 9.07 -9.90
N VAL A 15 -4.41 7.96 -9.26
CA VAL A 15 -3.70 6.70 -9.36
C VAL A 15 -4.02 6.03 -10.70
N TRP A 16 -3.09 6.16 -11.65
CA TRP A 16 -3.21 5.53 -12.96
C TRP A 16 -3.02 4.02 -12.95
N ASN A 17 -2.31 3.49 -11.96
CA ASN A 17 -2.06 2.07 -11.79
C ASN A 17 -2.36 1.65 -10.36
N ALA A 18 -3.60 1.20 -10.14
CA ALA A 18 -4.07 0.79 -8.82
C ALA A 18 -3.24 -0.37 -8.23
N SER A 19 -2.77 -1.30 -9.07
CA SER A 19 -1.94 -2.43 -8.63
C SER A 19 -0.57 -1.96 -8.13
N GLN A 20 0.08 -1.05 -8.87
CA GLN A 20 1.36 -0.46 -8.48
C GLN A 20 1.21 0.37 -7.20
N TYR A 21 0.17 1.19 -7.12
CA TYR A 21 -0.12 1.96 -5.92
C TYR A 21 -0.33 1.05 -4.70
N LYS A 22 -1.14 0.00 -4.84
CA LYS A 22 -1.33 -0.98 -3.75
C LYS A 22 -0.01 -1.66 -3.36
N TRP A 23 0.84 -1.97 -4.33
CA TRP A 23 2.15 -2.55 -4.07
C TRP A 23 3.03 -1.60 -3.25
N ASP A 24 3.19 -0.36 -3.70
CA ASP A 24 4.11 0.62 -3.11
C ASP A 24 3.62 1.15 -1.75
N HIS A 25 2.31 1.35 -1.59
CA HIS A 25 1.76 2.00 -0.40
C HIS A 25 1.23 1.01 0.65
N ILE A 26 0.90 -0.23 0.29
CA ILE A 26 0.27 -1.19 1.20
C ILE A 26 1.10 -2.45 1.34
N VAL A 27 1.36 -3.15 0.24
CA VAL A 27 1.96 -4.49 0.30
C VAL A 27 3.42 -4.42 0.75
N LEU A 28 4.26 -3.66 0.05
CA LEU A 28 5.69 -3.59 0.37
C LEU A 28 5.96 -3.05 1.79
N PRO A 29 5.32 -1.96 2.26
CA PRO A 29 5.49 -1.50 3.64
C PRO A 29 5.01 -2.52 4.67
N SER A 30 3.93 -3.26 4.40
CA SER A 30 3.48 -4.35 5.29
C SER A 30 4.51 -5.47 5.39
N LEU A 31 5.12 -5.87 4.27
CA LEU A 31 6.17 -6.89 4.26
C LEU A 31 7.42 -6.44 5.04
N GLN A 32 7.82 -5.18 4.87
CA GLN A 32 8.92 -4.58 5.64
C GLN A 32 8.62 -4.60 7.13
N ARG A 33 7.41 -4.16 7.52
CA ARG A 33 6.99 -4.15 8.92
C ARG A 33 6.97 -5.54 9.55
N PHE A 34 6.45 -6.53 8.82
CA PHE A 34 6.50 -7.93 9.26
C PHE A 34 7.94 -8.39 9.49
N TYR A 35 8.84 -8.14 8.54
CA TYR A 35 10.24 -8.52 8.65
C TYR A 35 10.93 -7.85 9.84
N GLU A 36 10.65 -6.58 10.12
CA GLU A 36 11.21 -5.87 11.27
C GLU A 36 10.82 -6.54 12.60
N VAL A 37 9.57 -6.98 12.74
CA VAL A 37 9.08 -7.60 13.97
C VAL A 37 9.54 -9.05 14.11
N HIS A 38 9.45 -9.82 13.02
CA HIS A 38 9.61 -11.27 13.05
C HIS A 38 10.99 -11.75 12.59
N ARG A 39 11.78 -10.89 11.93
CA ARG A 39 13.12 -11.17 11.39
C ARG A 39 13.17 -12.29 10.34
N HIS A 40 12.03 -12.58 9.70
CA HIS A 40 11.91 -13.47 8.55
C HIS A 40 10.77 -13.00 7.63
N SER A 41 10.72 -13.55 6.41
CA SER A 41 9.68 -13.24 5.41
C SER A 41 8.71 -14.38 5.13
N ASP A 42 8.79 -15.47 5.91
CA ASP A 42 7.80 -16.56 5.86
C ASP A 42 6.51 -16.14 6.58
N ILE A 43 5.58 -15.55 5.83
CA ILE A 43 4.33 -14.98 6.35
C ILE A 43 3.23 -16.04 6.30
N PRO A 44 2.64 -16.41 7.45
CA PRO A 44 1.48 -17.29 7.47
C PRO A 44 0.33 -16.75 6.63
N ARG A 45 -0.34 -17.63 5.87
CA ARG A 45 -1.47 -17.25 5.01
C ARG A 45 -2.61 -16.57 5.77
N ASP A 46 -2.77 -16.93 7.04
CA ASP A 46 -3.79 -16.46 7.98
C ASP A 46 -3.27 -15.37 8.94
N PHE A 47 -2.11 -14.78 8.68
CA PHE A 47 -1.60 -13.66 9.46
C PHE A 47 -2.56 -12.47 9.39
N ILE A 48 -2.95 -11.98 10.56
CA ILE A 48 -3.83 -10.81 10.73
C ILE A 48 -3.03 -9.69 11.36
N VAL A 49 -3.04 -8.53 10.72
CA VAL A 49 -2.46 -7.30 11.28
C VAL A 49 -3.23 -6.92 12.56
N PRO A 50 -2.53 -6.69 13.70
CA PRO A 50 -3.17 -6.26 14.94
C PRO A 50 -3.99 -4.99 14.76
N THR A 51 -5.22 -4.97 15.30
CA THR A 51 -6.07 -3.79 15.25
C THR A 51 -5.50 -2.68 16.14
N GLY A 52 -5.46 -1.45 15.63
CA GLY A 52 -5.00 -0.27 16.37
C GLY A 52 -3.48 -0.05 16.37
N ASP A 53 -2.72 -0.87 15.64
CA ASP A 53 -1.30 -0.64 15.42
C ASP A 53 -1.09 0.23 14.16
N ASP A 54 -0.86 1.54 14.38
CA ASP A 54 -0.62 2.52 13.32
C ASP A 54 0.72 2.32 12.58
N SER A 55 1.56 1.36 13.00
CA SER A 55 2.79 1.02 12.27
C SER A 55 2.53 0.20 10.99
N TRP A 56 1.30 -0.27 10.77
CA TRP A 56 0.91 -0.97 9.55
C TRP A 56 0.14 -0.03 8.60
N PRO A 57 0.39 -0.09 7.28
CA PRO A 57 -0.38 0.67 6.32
C PRO A 57 -1.83 0.20 6.30
N ARG A 58 -2.76 1.15 6.20
CA ARG A 58 -4.18 0.86 6.05
C ARG A 58 -4.48 0.60 4.58
N SER A 59 -5.32 -0.40 4.30
CA SER A 59 -5.83 -0.70 2.97
C SER A 59 -7.03 0.15 2.59
#